data_AF-A0A1A8NMM2-F1
#
_entry.id   AF-A0A1A8NMM2-F1
#
_cell.length_a   1.000
_cell.length_b   1.000
_cell.length_c   1.000
_cell.angle_alpha   90.00
_cell.angle_beta   90.00
_cell.angle_gamma   90.00
#
_symmetry.space_group_name_H-M   'P 1'
#
loop_
_entity.id
_entity.type
_entity.pdbx_description
1 polymer ?
#
loop_
_entity_poly.entity_id
_entity_poly.type
_entity_poly.pdbx_seq_one_letter_code
_entity_poly.pdbx_strand_id
1 'polypeptide(L)'
;QIFPPTIQIIGEANDYRHHLYNSATQDAVTKADVSNHNMLDVSAVVYKGTKYVKGHVVVVDHTDESTEFGKIVVILVNDSKWYFVLELHQSVRLIDLGLYCLHCPTDRSLCVNADSLMDYYPIPLYNMADLFVVSLHHSVSS
;
A
#
# COMPACT_ATOMS: atom_id res chain seq x y z
N GLN A 1 5.44 26.15 -14.75
CA GLN A 1 5.72 25.17 -13.68
C GLN A 1 6.61 24.11 -14.30
N ILE A 2 7.88 23.99 -13.88
CA ILE A 2 8.93 23.22 -14.60
C ILE A 2 9.00 21.75 -14.14
N PHE A 3 8.36 21.43 -13.00
CA PHE A 3 8.32 20.07 -12.45
C PHE A 3 6.91 19.49 -12.52
N PRO A 4 6.76 18.19 -12.83
CA PRO A 4 5.47 17.52 -12.74
C PRO A 4 4.92 17.65 -11.32
N PRO A 5 3.59 17.72 -11.17
CA PRO A 5 2.98 17.78 -9.84
C PRO A 5 3.41 16.55 -9.03
N THR A 6 3.69 16.77 -7.74
CA THR A 6 4.15 15.75 -6.79
C THR A 6 3.23 14.53 -6.76
N ILE A 7 1.95 14.74 -7.05
CA ILE A 7 0.91 13.73 -7.11
C ILE A 7 0.03 13.92 -8.36
N GLN A 8 -0.38 12.82 -8.98
CA GLN A 8 -1.34 12.80 -10.08
C GLN A 8 -2.35 11.68 -9.83
N ILE A 9 -3.63 12.02 -9.71
CA ILE A 9 -4.70 11.02 -9.60
C ILE A 9 -4.87 10.34 -10.96
N ILE A 10 -4.88 9.01 -10.96
CA ILE A 10 -5.05 8.21 -12.17
C ILE A 10 -6.31 7.35 -12.03
N GLY A 11 -7.25 7.52 -12.96
CA GLY A 11 -8.49 6.75 -13.00
C GLY A 11 -9.61 7.37 -12.17
N GLU A 12 -10.45 6.51 -11.59
CA GLU A 12 -11.64 6.93 -10.87
C GLU A 12 -11.30 7.51 -9.50
N ALA A 13 -12.05 8.55 -9.12
CA ALA A 13 -11.98 9.20 -7.82
C ALA A 13 -13.40 9.33 -7.26
N ASN A 14 -13.60 8.81 -6.06
CA ASN A 14 -14.89 8.85 -5.36
C ASN A 14 -14.71 9.51 -4.00
N ASP A 15 -15.76 10.13 -3.48
CA ASP A 15 -15.74 10.62 -2.10
C ASP A 15 -15.49 9.47 -1.12
N TYR A 16 -14.49 9.62 -0.26
CA TYR A 16 -14.24 8.65 0.78
C TYR A 16 -15.37 8.70 1.83
N ARG A 17 -16.06 7.58 1.98
CA ARG A 17 -17.12 7.40 2.97
C ARG A 17 -16.72 6.34 3.97
N HIS A 18 -16.21 6.78 5.11
CA HIS A 18 -15.65 5.94 6.19
C HIS A 18 -16.52 4.70 6.51
N HIS A 19 -17.83 4.88 6.64
CA HIS A 19 -18.77 3.81 7.01
C HIS A 19 -19.00 2.72 5.93
N LEU A 20 -18.48 2.89 4.71
CA LEU A 20 -18.61 1.90 3.64
C LEU A 20 -17.50 0.83 3.64
N TYR A 21 -16.45 1.02 4.45
CA TYR A 21 -15.31 0.10 4.52
C TYR A 21 -15.43 -0.86 5.71
N ASN A 22 -14.63 -1.92 5.72
CA ASN A 22 -14.58 -2.85 6.86
C ASN A 22 -14.01 -2.19 8.13
N SER A 23 -14.23 -2.81 9.29
CA SER A 23 -13.79 -2.27 10.59
C SER A 23 -12.29 -2.06 10.67
N ALA A 24 -11.48 -2.97 10.12
CA ALA A 24 -10.02 -2.83 10.13
C ALA A 24 -9.54 -1.58 9.36
N THR A 25 -10.15 -1.29 8.21
CA THR A 25 -9.89 -0.07 7.42
C THR A 25 -10.32 1.17 8.18
N GLN A 26 -11.53 1.15 8.76
CA GLN A 26 -12.06 2.25 9.56
C GLN A 26 -11.13 2.58 10.73
N ASP A 27 -10.72 1.56 11.48
CA ASP A 27 -9.83 1.69 12.63
C ASP A 27 -8.44 2.23 12.22
N ALA A 28 -7.88 1.74 11.11
CA ALA A 28 -6.60 2.18 10.60
C ALA A 28 -6.62 3.68 10.23
N VAL A 29 -7.66 4.11 9.51
CA VAL A 29 -7.83 5.51 9.10
C VAL A 29 -8.02 6.42 10.32
N THR A 30 -8.82 5.99 11.30
CA THR A 30 -9.01 6.71 12.56
C THR A 30 -7.71 6.83 13.36
N LYS A 31 -6.92 5.75 13.48
CA LYS A 31 -5.64 5.75 14.20
C LYS A 31 -4.59 6.66 13.56
N ALA A 32 -4.64 6.82 12.24
CA ALA A 32 -3.74 7.70 11.49
C ALA A 32 -4.17 9.17 11.52
N ASP A 33 -5.22 9.52 12.27
CA ASP A 33 -5.79 10.86 12.39
C ASP A 33 -6.09 11.49 11.00
N VAL A 34 -6.55 10.64 10.09
CA VAL A 34 -6.95 11.09 8.75
C VAL A 34 -8.33 11.72 8.86
N SER A 35 -8.40 13.04 8.72
CA SER A 35 -9.67 13.74 8.64
C SER A 35 -10.50 13.19 7.49
N ASN A 36 -11.75 12.81 7.79
CA ASN A 36 -12.71 12.33 6.79
C ASN A 36 -13.17 13.46 5.83
N HIS A 37 -12.79 14.71 6.05
CA HIS A 37 -13.22 15.83 5.22
C HIS A 37 -12.37 15.95 3.95
N ASN A 38 -13.06 16.01 2.81
CA ASN A 38 -12.48 16.19 1.46
C ASN A 38 -11.44 15.13 1.06
N MET A 39 -11.54 13.92 1.62
CA MET A 39 -10.74 12.79 1.16
C MET A 39 -11.42 12.11 -0.04
N LEU A 40 -10.65 11.85 -1.07
CA LEU A 40 -11.04 11.03 -2.21
C LEU A 40 -10.42 9.65 -2.08
N ASP A 41 -11.21 8.60 -2.33
CA ASP A 41 -10.70 7.27 -2.60
C ASP A 41 -10.48 7.11 -4.11
N VAL A 42 -9.23 6.84 -4.51
CA VAL A 42 -8.82 6.77 -5.91
C VAL A 42 -8.35 5.39 -6.32
N SER A 43 -8.53 5.02 -7.59
CA SER A 43 -8.09 3.71 -8.09
C SER A 43 -6.56 3.58 -8.19
N ALA A 44 -5.89 4.67 -8.52
CA ALA A 44 -4.44 4.73 -8.69
C ALA A 44 -3.94 6.17 -8.55
N VAL A 45 -2.65 6.31 -8.28
CA VAL A 45 -1.99 7.60 -8.16
C VAL A 45 -0.54 7.49 -8.65
N VAL A 46 -0.03 8.54 -9.29
CA VAL A 46 1.41 8.70 -9.49
C VAL A 46 1.93 9.63 -8.40
N TYR A 47 2.87 9.16 -7.61
CA TYR A 47 3.49 9.90 -6.52
C TYR A 47 5.01 9.90 -6.71
N LYS A 48 5.63 11.09 -6.74
CA LYS A 48 7.07 11.26 -7.03
C LYS A 48 7.54 10.52 -8.30
N GLY A 49 6.66 10.41 -9.31
CA GLY A 49 6.94 9.70 -10.57
C GLY A 49 6.67 8.19 -10.54
N THR A 50 6.36 7.60 -9.39
CA THR A 50 6.03 6.17 -9.26
C THR A 50 4.52 5.96 -9.21
N LYS A 51 4.02 4.98 -9.97
CA LYS A 51 2.59 4.63 -10.02
C LYS A 51 2.22 3.61 -8.95
N TYR A 52 1.29 3.99 -8.07
CA TYR A 52 0.66 3.14 -7.06
C TYR A 52 -0.77 2.80 -7.50
N VAL A 53 -1.16 1.55 -7.32
CA VAL A 53 -2.47 1.02 -7.72
C VAL A 53 -3.00 0.14 -6.60
N LYS A 54 -4.32 0.15 -6.37
CA LYS A 54 -4.95 -0.82 -5.47
C LYS A 54 -4.59 -2.24 -5.89
N GLY A 55 -4.22 -3.08 -4.92
CA GLY A 55 -3.74 -4.44 -5.12
C GLY A 55 -2.23 -4.57 -5.27
N HIS A 56 -1.49 -3.47 -5.53
CA HIS A 56 -0.03 -3.48 -5.35
C HIS A 56 0.34 -3.67 -3.89
N VAL A 57 1.55 -4.15 -3.67
CA VAL A 57 2.11 -4.43 -2.35
C VAL A 57 3.29 -3.51 -2.09
N VAL A 58 3.49 -3.09 -0.85
CA VAL A 58 4.66 -2.33 -0.40
C VAL A 58 5.31 -3.05 0.77
N VAL A 59 6.60 -2.82 0.99
CA VAL A 59 7.28 -3.32 2.20
C VAL A 59 6.91 -2.41 3.37
N VAL A 60 6.43 -3.01 4.46
CA VAL A 60 6.01 -2.28 5.67
C VAL A 60 7.07 -2.37 6.76
N ASP A 61 7.68 -3.54 6.90
CA ASP A 61 8.79 -3.80 7.81
C ASP A 61 9.74 -4.83 7.22
N HIS A 62 11.03 -4.69 7.49
CA HIS A 62 12.05 -5.62 7.03
C HIS A 62 13.12 -5.82 8.11
N THR A 63 13.28 -7.06 8.53
CA THR A 63 14.34 -7.53 9.42
C THR A 63 15.09 -8.67 8.75
N ASP A 64 16.27 -9.02 9.29
CA ASP A 64 17.08 -10.15 8.80
C ASP A 64 16.27 -11.47 8.77
N GLU A 65 15.31 -11.61 9.67
CA GLU A 65 14.51 -12.82 9.87
C GLU A 65 13.14 -12.79 9.16
N SER A 66 12.60 -11.61 8.85
CA SER A 66 11.22 -11.49 8.35
C SER A 66 10.99 -10.26 7.49
N THR A 67 10.02 -10.34 6.59
CA THR A 67 9.55 -9.18 5.82
C THR A 67 8.03 -9.11 5.91
N GLU A 68 7.51 -8.00 6.41
CA GLU A 68 6.08 -7.72 6.45
C GLU A 68 5.71 -6.88 5.24
N PHE A 69 4.64 -7.30 4.57
CA PHE A 69 4.15 -6.65 3.36
C PHE A 69 2.77 -6.05 3.60
N GLY A 70 2.49 -4.93 2.95
CA GLY A 70 1.20 -4.26 2.99
C GLY A 70 0.59 -4.20 1.60
N LYS A 71 -0.56 -4.85 1.38
CA LYS A 71 -1.32 -4.73 0.15
C LYS A 71 -2.18 -3.48 0.19
N ILE A 72 -2.04 -2.60 -0.81
CA ILE A 72 -2.82 -1.36 -0.91
C ILE A 72 -4.28 -1.70 -1.21
N VAL A 73 -5.17 -1.48 -0.26
CA VAL A 73 -6.61 -1.71 -0.41
C VAL A 73 -7.40 -0.42 -0.61
N VAL A 74 -6.92 0.70 -0.06
CA VAL A 74 -7.51 2.03 -0.23
C VAL A 74 -6.41 3.06 -0.49
N ILE A 75 -6.65 4.00 -1.41
CA ILE A 75 -5.76 5.13 -1.66
C ILE A 75 -6.53 6.39 -1.38
N LEU A 76 -6.20 7.06 -0.27
CA LEU A 76 -6.86 8.30 0.15
C LEU A 76 -6.02 9.49 -0.24
N VAL A 77 -6.61 10.46 -0.93
CA VAL A 77 -5.93 11.70 -1.32
C VAL A 77 -6.79 12.91 -1.03
N ASN A 78 -6.16 13.97 -0.54
CA ASN A 78 -6.70 15.32 -0.53
C ASN A 78 -5.62 16.31 -1.02
N ASP A 79 -5.92 17.61 -1.00
CA ASP A 79 -5.05 18.65 -1.54
C ASP A 79 -3.62 18.68 -0.96
N SER A 80 -3.40 18.13 0.25
CA SER A 80 -2.14 18.26 0.99
C SER A 80 -1.60 16.95 1.55
N LYS A 81 -2.41 15.89 1.58
CA LYS A 81 -2.10 14.63 2.24
C LYS A 81 -2.58 13.46 1.39
N TRP A 82 -1.81 12.39 1.44
CA TRP A 82 -2.06 11.16 0.72
C TRP A 82 -1.71 9.99 1.62
N TYR A 83 -2.60 9.02 1.66
CA TYR A 83 -2.49 7.87 2.53
C TYR A 83 -2.77 6.59 1.75
N PHE A 84 -2.05 5.55 2.11
CA PHE A 84 -2.34 4.19 1.71
C PHE A 84 -2.89 3.45 2.92
N VAL A 85 -4.06 2.83 2.75
CA VAL A 85 -4.52 1.80 3.69
C VAL A 85 -4.02 0.46 3.17
N LEU A 86 -3.26 -0.21 4.02
CA LEU A 86 -2.56 -1.45 3.75
C LEU A 86 -3.23 -2.58 4.52
N GLU A 87 -3.59 -3.66 3.83
CA GLU A 87 -3.87 -4.97 4.44
C GLU A 87 -2.54 -5.68 4.68
N LEU A 88 -2.24 -6.01 5.94
CA LEU A 88 -0.92 -6.55 6.30
C LEU A 88 -0.84 -8.05 6.08
N HIS A 89 0.26 -8.49 5.48
CA HIS A 89 0.59 -9.88 5.18
C HIS A 89 1.94 -10.26 5.77
N GLN A 90 1.96 -11.37 6.48
CA GLN A 90 3.20 -12.08 6.76
C GLN A 90 3.68 -12.81 5.50
N SER A 91 4.99 -13.01 5.39
CA SER A 91 5.57 -13.69 4.25
C SER A 91 6.55 -14.79 4.65
N VAL A 92 6.69 -15.76 3.74
CA VAL A 92 7.74 -16.77 3.80
C VAL A 92 8.58 -16.63 2.54
N ARG A 93 9.90 -16.57 2.70
CA ARG A 93 10.83 -16.47 1.59
C ARG A 93 11.04 -17.84 0.95
N LEU A 94 10.74 -17.94 -0.34
CA LEU A 94 11.04 -19.09 -1.20
C LEU A 94 12.44 -18.87 -1.80
N ILE A 95 13.47 -19.27 -1.05
CA ILE A 95 14.87 -18.95 -1.34
C ILE A 95 15.27 -19.38 -2.76
N ASP A 96 14.89 -20.58 -3.18
CA ASP A 96 15.26 -21.15 -4.48
C ASP A 96 14.66 -20.39 -5.68
N LEU A 97 13.58 -19.64 -5.45
CA LEU A 97 12.88 -18.86 -6.47
C LEU A 97 13.17 -17.36 -6.37
N GLY A 98 13.81 -16.91 -5.28
CA GLY A 98 13.96 -15.48 -4.98
C GLY A 98 12.62 -14.76 -4.76
N LEU A 99 11.57 -15.48 -4.36
CA LEU A 99 10.21 -14.94 -4.17
C LEU A 99 9.83 -14.91 -2.70
N TYR A 100 8.84 -14.08 -2.37
CA TYR A 100 8.15 -14.09 -1.09
C TYR A 100 6.72 -14.55 -1.30
N CYS A 101 6.31 -15.58 -0.59
CA CYS A 101 4.94 -16.04 -0.54
C CYS A 101 4.21 -15.29 0.58
N LEU A 102 3.21 -14.50 0.23
CA LEU A 102 2.33 -13.84 1.18
C LEU A 102 1.34 -14.87 1.72
N HIS A 103 1.29 -14.99 3.05
CA HIS A 103 0.26 -15.78 3.73
C HIS A 103 -1.08 -15.04 3.75
N CYS A 104 -2.12 -15.70 4.27
CA CYS A 104 -3.44 -15.10 4.46
C CYS A 104 -3.31 -13.72 5.13
N PRO A 105 -4.11 -12.73 4.68
CA PRO A 105 -4.09 -11.40 5.27
C PRO A 105 -4.32 -11.52 6.77
N THR A 106 -3.54 -10.77 7.54
CA THR A 106 -3.83 -10.61 8.96
C THR A 106 -5.12 -9.79 9.11
N ASP A 107 -5.81 -9.91 10.23
CA ASP A 107 -6.96 -9.06 10.55
C ASP A 107 -6.58 -7.59 10.83
N ARG A 108 -5.36 -7.18 10.45
CA ARG A 108 -4.78 -5.88 10.71
C ARG A 108 -4.69 -5.08 9.42
N SER A 109 -5.12 -3.83 9.50
CA SER A 109 -4.83 -2.82 8.49
C SER A 109 -3.99 -1.69 9.09
N LEU A 110 -3.19 -1.06 8.24
CA LEU A 110 -2.34 0.08 8.58
C LEU A 110 -2.63 1.22 7.61
N CYS A 111 -2.85 2.42 8.11
CA CYS A 111 -2.98 3.62 7.29
C CYS A 111 -1.69 4.42 7.41
N VAL A 112 -0.95 4.57 6.31
CA VAL A 112 0.34 5.29 6.27
C VAL A 112 0.30 6.44 5.29
N ASN A 113 0.98 7.53 5.62
CA ASN A 113 1.25 8.57 4.63
C ASN A 113 2.28 8.05 3.63
N ALA A 114 2.17 8.41 2.33
CA ALA A 114 3.13 7.90 1.33
C ALA A 114 4.58 8.37 1.57
N ASP A 115 4.80 9.51 2.24
CA ASP A 115 6.15 9.95 2.64
C ASP A 115 6.78 9.05 3.73
N SER A 116 5.97 8.22 4.38
CA SER A 116 6.40 7.31 5.46
C SER A 116 6.58 5.86 5.00
N LEU A 117 6.49 5.59 3.69
CA LEU A 117 6.81 4.26 3.16
C LEU A 117 8.29 3.94 3.33
N MET A 118 8.62 2.68 3.64
CA MET A 118 10.01 2.23 3.69
C MET A 118 10.66 2.27 2.31
N ASP A 119 9.93 1.83 1.29
CA ASP A 119 10.35 1.89 -0.10
C ASP A 119 9.30 2.60 -0.98
N TYR A 120 9.80 3.32 -1.99
CA TYR A 120 8.93 4.02 -2.95
C TYR A 120 8.61 3.14 -4.17
N TYR A 121 8.65 1.82 -4.01
CA TYR A 121 8.51 0.85 -5.10
C TYR A 121 7.33 -0.09 -4.84
N PRO A 122 6.14 0.19 -5.41
CA PRO A 122 5.02 -0.73 -5.32
C PRO A 122 5.31 -1.98 -6.15
N ILE A 123 5.08 -3.14 -5.54
CA ILE A 123 5.39 -4.45 -6.08
C ILE A 123 4.07 -5.08 -6.59
N PRO A 124 4.03 -5.56 -7.83
CA PRO A 124 2.88 -6.30 -8.33
C PRO A 124 2.73 -7.64 -7.59
N LEU A 125 1.50 -7.98 -7.25
CA LEU A 125 1.15 -9.27 -6.65
C LEU A 125 0.83 -10.28 -7.74
N TYR A 126 1.52 -11.43 -7.72
CA TYR A 126 1.28 -12.52 -8.67
C TYR A 126 0.54 -13.67 -7.99
N ASN A 127 -0.34 -14.34 -8.75
CA ASN A 127 -0.92 -15.62 -8.33
C ASN A 127 -0.19 -16.75 -9.06
N MET A 128 0.41 -17.66 -8.30
CA MET A 128 1.11 -18.83 -8.79
C MET A 128 0.61 -20.07 -8.05
N ALA A 129 -0.22 -20.89 -8.71
CA ALA A 129 -0.78 -22.12 -8.14
C ALA A 129 -1.44 -21.89 -6.76
N ASP A 130 -2.32 -20.90 -6.69
CA ASP A 130 -3.05 -20.46 -5.48
C ASP A 130 -2.19 -19.80 -4.39
N LEU A 131 -0.90 -19.59 -4.66
CA LEU A 131 -0.01 -18.81 -3.82
C LEU A 131 0.07 -17.36 -4.33
N PHE A 132 -0.09 -16.42 -3.41
CA PHE A 132 0.18 -15.01 -3.67
C PHE A 132 1.66 -14.74 -3.45
N VAL A 133 2.38 -14.38 -4.52
CA VAL A 133 3.83 -14.20 -4.47
C VAL A 133 4.25 -12.82 -4.96
N VAL A 134 5.32 -12.31 -4.37
CA VAL A 134 5.97 -11.06 -4.76
C VAL A 134 7.47 -11.29 -5.00
N SER A 135 8.02 -10.56 -5.95
CA SER A 135 9.45 -10.57 -6.28
C SER A 135 10.07 -9.24 -5.88
N LEU A 136 11.01 -9.26 -4.94
CA LEU A 136 11.80 -8.07 -4.62
C LEU A 136 12.93 -7.93 -5.64
N HIS A 137 12.82 -6.96 -6.54
CA HIS A 137 13.86 -6.69 -7.55
C HIS A 137 15.03 -5.85 -7.01
N HIS A 138 14.90 -5.31 -5.80
CA HIS A 138 15.90 -4.47 -5.14
C HIS A 138 16.13 -4.93 -3.70
N SER A 139 17.35 -4.76 -3.19
CA SER A 139 17.62 -4.94 -1.76
C SER A 139 16.90 -3.84 -0.97
N VAL A 140 16.01 -4.23 -0.06
CA VAL A 140 15.44 -3.29 0.91
C VAL A 140 16.59 -2.86 1.81
N SER A 141 16.87 -1.55 1.84
CA SER A 141 17.94 -1.01 2.66
C SER A 141 17.38 -0.76 4.05
N SER A 142 17.94 -1.43 5.05
CA SER A 142 17.71 -1.18 6.49
C SER A 142 18.28 0.15 6.93
#